data_AF-A0A948PTH7-F1
#
_entry.id   AF-A0A948PTH7-F1
#
_cell.length_a   1.000
_cell.length_b   1.000
_cell.length_c   1.000
_cell.angle_alpha   90.00
_cell.angle_beta   90.00
_cell.angle_gamma   90.00
#
_symmetry.space_group_name_H-M   'P 1'
#
loop_
_entity.id
_entity.type
_entity.pdbx_description
1 polymer ?
#
loop_
_entity_poly.entity_id
_entity_poly.type
_entity_poly.pdbx_seq_one_letter_code
_entity_poly.pdbx_strand_id
1 'polypeptide(L)'
;MKILFFGDIVGQPGREAIKKIIPQWKKKYQPDLIIANGENIAHGSGITVKTLNEILSAGVDLVTSGDHTWKQKEINILLENKETPLIRPANFPPNLPGKGYRLIE
;
A
#
# COMPACT_ATOMS: atom_id res chain seq x y z
N MET A 1 10.86 -8.69 16.03
CA MET A 1 10.07 -8.20 14.90
C MET A 1 10.99 -7.56 13.87
N LYS A 2 11.00 -8.05 12.64
CA LYS A 2 11.72 -7.51 11.49
C LYS A 2 10.72 -6.93 10.51
N ILE A 3 10.86 -5.64 10.21
CA ILE A 3 9.98 -4.93 9.28
C ILE A 3 10.76 -4.64 8.01
N LEU A 4 10.16 -4.94 6.87
CA LEU A 4 10.65 -4.53 5.56
C LEU A 4 9.73 -3.44 5.02
N PHE A 5 10.23 -2.21 4.91
CA PHE A 5 9.47 -1.09 4.39
C PHE A 5 9.98 -0.70 3.00
N PHE A 6 9.08 -0.70 2.02
CA PHE A 6 9.34 -0.18 0.68
C PHE A 6 8.83 1.25 0.58
N GLY A 7 9.67 2.14 0.03
CA GLY A 7 9.23 3.46 -0.37
C GLY A 7 8.23 3.41 -1.52
N ASP A 8 7.99 4.57 -2.13
CA ASP A 8 7.01 4.75 -3.20
C ASP A 8 7.15 3.73 -4.33
N ILE A 9 6.10 2.92 -4.48
CA ILE A 9 5.95 2.04 -5.62
C ILE A 9 5.32 2.85 -6.76
N VAL A 10 6.11 3.14 -7.79
CA VAL A 10 5.68 4.00 -8.90
C VAL A 10 5.28 3.19 -10.14
N GLY A 11 4.01 3.26 -10.49
CA GLY A 11 3.45 2.73 -11.74
C GLY A 11 3.68 1.23 -11.93
N GLN A 12 3.58 0.79 -13.19
CA GLN A 12 3.82 -0.62 -13.54
C GLN A 12 5.25 -1.07 -13.23
N PRO A 13 6.32 -0.30 -13.52
CA PRO A 13 7.69 -0.73 -13.22
C PRO A 13 7.90 -1.02 -11.72
N GLY A 14 7.37 -0.17 -10.83
CA GLY A 14 7.46 -0.39 -9.39
C GLY A 14 6.74 -1.66 -8.95
N ARG A 15 5.52 -1.91 -9.46
CA ARG A 15 4.76 -3.14 -9.11
C ARG A 15 5.48 -4.40 -9.57
N GLU A 16 6.06 -4.38 -10.77
CA GLU A 16 6.83 -5.53 -11.29
C GLU A 16 8.13 -5.75 -10.51
N ALA A 17 8.82 -4.69 -10.10
CA ALA A 17 10.01 -4.79 -9.25
C ALA A 17 9.67 -5.45 -7.91
N ILE A 18 8.56 -5.05 -7.28
CA ILE A 18 8.10 -5.58 -6.00
C ILE A 18 7.71 -7.06 -6.11
N LYS A 19 6.92 -7.44 -7.13
CA LYS A 19 6.57 -8.85 -7.42
C LYS A 19 7.81 -9.74 -7.57
N LYS A 20 8.88 -9.23 -8.17
CA LYS A 20 10.14 -9.96 -8.35
C LYS A 20 10.96 -10.06 -7.07
N ILE A 21 11.03 -8.99 -6.27
CA ILE A 21 12.01 -8.88 -5.18
C ILE A 21 11.49 -9.43 -3.84
N ILE A 22 10.21 -9.25 -3.52
CA ILE A 22 9.65 -9.67 -2.23
C ILE A 22 9.87 -11.16 -1.97
N PRO A 23 9.61 -12.10 -2.90
CA PRO A 23 9.84 -13.52 -2.63
C PRO A 23 11.30 -13.86 -2.27
N GLN A 24 12.26 -13.15 -2.85
CA GLN A 24 13.69 -13.33 -2.57
C GLN A 24 14.05 -12.75 -1.20
N TRP A 25 13.53 -11.56 -0.90
CA TRP A 25 13.80 -10.84 0.34
C TRP A 25 13.08 -11.46 1.54
N LYS A 26 11.92 -12.10 1.34
CA LYS A 26 11.28 -12.95 2.35
C LYS A 26 12.19 -14.10 2.78
N LYS A 27 12.84 -14.79 1.81
CA LYS A 27 13.79 -15.86 2.11
C LYS A 27 15.06 -15.34 2.81
N LYS A 28 15.59 -14.21 2.35
CA LYS A 28 16.86 -13.64 2.83
C LYS A 28 16.74 -13.01 4.22
N TYR A 29 15.73 -12.16 4.43
CA TYR A 29 15.62 -11.34 5.63
C TYR A 29 14.63 -11.90 6.65
N GLN A 30 13.69 -12.74 6.21
CA GLN A 30 12.61 -13.32 7.02
C GLN A 30 11.86 -12.21 7.79
N PRO A 31 11.24 -11.24 7.08
CA PRO A 31 10.47 -10.19 7.72
C PRO A 31 9.18 -10.75 8.33
N ASP A 32 8.81 -10.22 9.49
CA ASP A 32 7.53 -10.49 10.15
C ASP A 32 6.41 -9.61 9.58
N LEU A 33 6.78 -8.46 9.00
CA LEU A 33 5.86 -7.49 8.40
C LEU A 33 6.48 -6.79 7.19
N ILE A 34 5.73 -6.68 6.09
CA ILE A 34 6.12 -5.99 4.87
C ILE A 34 5.15 -4.83 4.62
N ILE A 35 5.69 -3.62 4.61
CA ILE A 35 4.93 -2.39 4.37
C ILE A 35 5.42 -1.76 3.07
N ALA A 36 4.53 -1.09 2.32
CA ALA A 36 4.92 -0.27 1.19
C ALA A 36 4.15 1.05 1.12
N ASN A 37 4.78 2.12 0.60
CA ASN A 37 4.03 3.29 0.13
C ASN A 37 3.46 3.01 -1.27
N GLY A 38 2.13 2.98 -1.35
CA GLY A 38 1.38 2.70 -2.56
C GLY A 38 0.87 3.94 -3.28
N GLU A 39 1.20 5.16 -2.88
CA GLU A 39 0.51 6.36 -3.39
C GLU A 39 0.65 6.60 -4.91
N ASN A 40 1.58 5.93 -5.57
CA ASN A 40 1.90 6.10 -6.99
C ASN A 40 1.65 4.83 -7.84
N ILE A 41 0.95 3.83 -7.30
CA ILE A 41 0.83 2.52 -7.97
C ILE A 41 -0.13 2.52 -9.16
N ALA A 42 -1.09 3.43 -9.26
CA ALA A 42 -1.98 3.54 -10.40
C ALA A 42 -1.45 4.53 -11.44
N HIS A 43 -0.76 4.02 -12.47
CA HIS A 43 -0.20 4.85 -13.56
C HIS A 43 0.64 6.05 -13.07
N GLY A 44 1.31 5.92 -11.92
CA GLY A 44 2.16 6.97 -11.34
C GLY A 44 1.45 7.92 -10.38
N SER A 45 0.13 7.79 -10.13
CA SER A 45 -0.59 8.61 -9.16
C SER A 45 -1.89 7.95 -8.67
N GLY A 46 -2.00 7.79 -7.36
CA GLY A 46 -3.11 7.18 -6.65
C GLY A 46 -3.13 5.65 -6.69
N ILE A 47 -4.23 5.08 -6.22
CA ILE A 47 -4.41 3.64 -6.00
C ILE A 47 -5.78 3.21 -6.58
N THR A 48 -5.79 2.13 -7.37
CA THR A 48 -7.02 1.43 -7.78
C THR A 48 -7.12 0.07 -7.11
N VAL A 49 -8.32 -0.54 -7.11
CA VAL A 49 -8.56 -1.88 -6.53
C VAL A 49 -7.60 -2.90 -7.15
N LYS A 50 -7.45 -2.85 -8.47
CA LYS A 50 -6.54 -3.73 -9.21
C LYS A 50 -5.09 -3.57 -8.74
N THR A 51 -4.59 -2.34 -8.68
CA THR A 51 -3.18 -2.10 -8.34
C THR A 51 -2.84 -2.40 -6.88
N LEU A 52 -3.79 -2.18 -5.97
CA LEU A 52 -3.66 -2.59 -4.58
C LEU A 52 -3.56 -4.12 -4.48
N ASN A 53 -4.48 -4.84 -5.10
CA ASN A 53 -4.47 -6.30 -5.10
C ASN A 53 -3.19 -6.88 -5.69
N GLU A 54 -2.61 -6.24 -6.71
CA GLU A 54 -1.33 -6.66 -7.30
C GLU A 54 -0.17 -6.64 -6.29
N ILE A 55 -0.06 -5.59 -5.47
CA ILE A 55 1.04 -5.48 -4.49
C ILE A 55 0.78 -6.30 -3.23
N LEU A 56 -0.48 -6.45 -2.81
CA LEU A 56 -0.84 -7.37 -1.72
C LEU A 56 -0.53 -8.82 -2.10
N SER A 57 -0.89 -9.22 -3.32
CA SER A 57 -0.55 -10.55 -3.86
C SER A 57 0.97 -10.77 -4.01
N ALA A 58 1.75 -9.69 -4.14
CA ALA A 58 3.21 -9.77 -4.15
C ALA A 58 3.81 -10.05 -2.76
N GLY A 59 3.00 -9.90 -1.69
CA GLY A 59 3.39 -10.16 -0.31
C GLY A 59 3.58 -8.90 0.53
N VAL A 60 3.01 -7.75 0.12
CA VAL A 60 2.88 -6.58 1.01
C VAL A 60 1.72 -6.82 1.97
N ASP A 61 1.94 -6.61 3.26
CA ASP A 61 0.94 -6.84 4.31
C ASP A 61 0.13 -5.58 4.64
N LEU A 62 0.75 -4.40 4.55
CA LEU A 62 0.10 -3.11 4.78
C LEU A 62 0.58 -2.06 3.77
N VAL A 63 -0.36 -1.28 3.24
CA VAL A 63 -0.08 -0.19 2.32
C VAL A 63 -0.31 1.15 3.00
N THR A 64 0.67 2.01 2.91
CA THR A 64 0.56 3.43 3.27
C THR A 64 0.34 4.25 2.00
N SER A 65 -0.17 5.48 2.14
CA SER A 65 -0.33 6.42 1.03
C SER A 65 0.14 7.82 1.41
N GLY A 66 0.03 8.78 0.48
CA GLY A 66 0.47 10.16 0.65
C GLY A 66 -0.52 11.17 0.07
N ASP A 67 -0.02 12.23 -0.54
CA ASP A 67 -0.84 13.32 -1.08
C ASP A 67 -1.63 12.89 -2.34
N HIS A 68 -1.21 11.81 -3.01
CA HIS A 68 -1.92 11.24 -4.15
C HIS A 68 -3.08 10.30 -3.81
N THR A 69 -3.43 10.16 -2.53
CA THR A 69 -4.48 9.23 -2.04
C THR A 69 -5.78 9.33 -2.87
N TRP A 70 -6.35 10.53 -3.04
CA TRP A 70 -7.66 10.70 -3.72
C TRP A 70 -7.61 10.87 -5.24
N LYS A 71 -6.49 10.53 -5.91
CA LYS A 71 -6.32 10.77 -7.36
C LYS A 71 -7.10 9.79 -8.24
N GLN A 72 -7.53 8.65 -7.70
CA GLN A 72 -8.26 7.62 -8.42
C GLN A 72 -9.71 7.51 -7.91
N LYS A 73 -10.67 7.31 -8.83
CA LYS A 73 -12.11 7.28 -8.48
C LYS A 73 -12.48 6.17 -7.49
N GLU A 74 -11.79 5.03 -7.57
CA GLU A 74 -12.07 3.84 -6.78
C GLU A 74 -11.55 3.91 -5.34
N ILE A 75 -10.75 4.92 -4.98
CA ILE A 75 -10.10 5.01 -3.67
C ILE A 75 -11.11 5.03 -2.51
N ASN A 76 -12.27 5.68 -2.69
CA ASN A 76 -13.27 5.77 -1.63
C ASN A 76 -13.79 4.39 -1.25
N ILE A 77 -13.99 3.49 -2.24
CA ILE A 77 -14.40 2.10 -2.00
C ILE A 77 -13.35 1.37 -1.15
N LEU A 78 -12.07 1.60 -1.43
CA LEU A 78 -10.96 1.01 -0.69
C LEU A 78 -10.86 1.57 0.75
N LEU A 79 -11.05 2.87 0.93
CA LEU A 79 -10.93 3.54 2.21
C LEU A 79 -12.17 3.36 3.12
N GLU A 80 -13.34 3.13 2.55
CA GLU A 80 -14.57 2.83 3.29
C GLU A 80 -14.54 1.41 3.89
N ASN A 81 -13.87 0.48 3.22
CA ASN A 81 -13.68 -0.88 3.72
C ASN A 81 -12.56 -0.91 4.79
N LYS A 82 -12.95 -1.05 6.06
CA LYS A 82 -12.03 -1.11 7.21
C LYS A 82 -11.07 -2.31 7.17
N GLU A 83 -11.42 -3.38 6.46
CA GLU A 83 -10.58 -4.57 6.32
C GLU A 83 -9.47 -4.38 5.28
N THR A 84 -9.64 -3.43 4.36
CA THR A 84 -8.61 -3.12 3.36
C THR A 84 -7.30 -2.72 4.06
N PRO A 85 -6.17 -3.38 3.75
CA PRO A 85 -4.85 -3.09 4.32
C PRO A 85 -4.24 -1.83 3.71
N LEU A 86 -4.93 -0.71 3.86
CA LEU A 86 -4.57 0.60 3.35
C LEU A 86 -4.82 1.65 4.43
N ILE A 87 -3.82 2.47 4.72
CA ILE A 87 -3.97 3.66 5.55
C ILE A 87 -3.66 4.92 4.74
N ARG A 88 -4.35 6.01 5.09
CA ARG A 88 -4.19 7.35 4.51
C ARG A 88 -3.39 8.28 5.44
N PRO A 89 -2.91 9.45 4.99
CA PRO A 89 -2.24 10.38 5.90
C PRO A 89 -3.20 10.83 7.01
N ALA A 90 -2.78 10.73 8.27
CA ALA A 90 -3.66 10.93 9.43
C ALA A 90 -4.21 12.36 9.57
N ASN A 91 -3.50 13.35 9.04
CA ASN A 91 -3.80 14.78 9.13
C ASN A 91 -4.87 15.28 8.14
N PHE A 92 -5.45 14.42 7.31
CA PHE A 92 -6.63 14.77 6.51
C PHE A 92 -7.89 14.92 7.38
N PRO A 93 -8.87 15.76 6.94
CA PRO A 93 -10.12 15.97 7.66
C PRO A 93 -10.80 14.66 8.10
N PRO A 94 -11.39 14.61 9.31
CA PRO A 94 -11.93 13.38 9.88
C PRO A 94 -13.17 12.85 9.16
N ASN A 95 -13.84 13.68 8.35
CA ASN A 95 -15.01 13.31 7.55
C ASN A 95 -14.64 12.59 6.23
N LEU A 96 -13.36 12.48 5.89
CA LEU A 96 -12.92 11.69 4.73
C LEU A 96 -12.77 10.21 5.09
N PRO A 97 -13.06 9.29 4.16
CA PRO A 97 -12.99 7.87 4.41
C PRO A 97 -11.57 7.39 4.74
N GLY A 98 -11.47 6.20 5.32
CA GLY A 98 -10.20 5.57 5.67
C GLY A 98 -9.68 5.92 7.06
N LYS A 99 -8.58 5.27 7.42
CA LYS A 99 -7.91 5.43 8.72
C LYS A 99 -6.50 5.99 8.53
N GLY A 100 -6.10 6.85 9.46
CA GLY A 100 -4.76 7.41 9.54
C GLY A 100 -3.70 6.48 10.10
N TYR A 101 -4.12 5.34 10.66
CA TYR A 101 -3.28 4.37 11.35
C TYR A 101 -3.96 3.00 11.33
N ARG A 102 -3.17 1.95 11.58
CA ARG A 102 -3.63 0.58 11.83
C ARG A 102 -2.76 -0.05 12.90
N LEU A 103 -3.37 -0.79 13.82
CA LEU A 103 -2.65 -1.61 14.78
C LEU A 103 -2.43 -2.99 14.15
N ILE A 104 -1.20 -3.50 14.22
CA ILE A 104 -0.81 -4.81 13.68
C ILE A 104 -0.33 -5.64 14.88
N GLU A 105 -0.86 -6.86 14.99
CA GLU A 105 -0.53 -7.84 16.04
C GLU A 105 0.44 -8.89 15.51
#